data_AF-A0A819ID35-F1
#
_entry.id   AF-A0A819ID35-F1
#
_cell.length_a   1.000
_cell.length_b   1.000
_cell.length_c   1.000
_cell.angle_alpha   90.00
_cell.angle_beta   90.00
_cell.angle_gamma   90.00
#
_symmetry.space_group_name_H-M   'P 1'
#
loop_
_entity.id
_entity.type
_entity.pdbx_description
1 polymer ?
#
loop_
_entity_poly.entity_id
_entity_poly.type
_entity_poly.pdbx_seq_one_letter_code
_entity_poly.pdbx_strand_id
1 'polypeptide(L)'
;MIDAMDKLGPIRRQADEAKKQADMQQFLADVLPKHLQNLEILANTYSNDGPFLVGNDLTWCDLFVYDMLETILQIDDSVLSQYSWLQRNRQEVEKQPNIAAYLQNRLKTSF
;
A
#
# COMPACT_ATOMS: atom_id res chain seq x y z
N MET A 1 6.27 8.21 -5.51
CA MET A 1 5.45 7.03 -5.82
C MET A 1 5.57 6.61 -7.27
N ILE A 2 5.56 7.54 -8.24
CA ILE A 2 5.78 7.23 -9.66
C ILE A 2 7.07 6.41 -9.88
N ASP A 3 8.21 6.85 -9.33
CA ASP A 3 9.49 6.08 -9.40
C ASP A 3 9.39 4.66 -8.80
N ALA A 4 8.59 4.47 -7.74
CA ALA A 4 8.37 3.14 -7.15
C ALA A 4 7.59 2.24 -8.12
N MET A 5 6.57 2.80 -8.77
CA MET A 5 5.74 2.09 -9.75
C MET A 5 6.51 1.76 -11.03
N ASP A 6 7.38 2.67 -11.48
CA ASP A 6 8.26 2.45 -12.64
C ASP A 6 9.23 1.29 -12.41
N LYS A 7 9.70 1.10 -11.16
CA LYS A 7 10.54 -0.04 -10.78
C LYS A 7 9.76 -1.33 -10.59
N LEU A 8 8.55 -1.25 -10.03
CA LEU A 8 7.72 -2.42 -9.75
C LEU A 8 7.16 -3.06 -11.03
N GLY A 9 6.81 -2.25 -12.03
CA GLY A 9 6.21 -2.73 -13.28
C GLY A 9 7.04 -3.80 -14.01
N PRO A 10 8.33 -3.56 -14.28
CA PRO A 10 9.23 -4.55 -14.88
C PRO A 10 9.39 -5.82 -14.04
N ILE A 11 9.51 -5.68 -12.71
CA ILE A 11 9.65 -6.82 -11.78
C ILE A 11 8.43 -7.75 -11.90
N ARG A 12 7.22 -7.19 -11.92
CA ARG A 12 5.98 -7.98 -12.04
C ARG A 12 5.87 -8.74 -13.36
N ARG A 13 6.43 -8.20 -14.45
CA ARG A 13 6.42 -8.81 -15.78
C ARG A 13 7.63 -9.73 -16.02
N GLN A 14 8.51 -9.90 -15.04
CA GLN A 14 9.67 -10.78 -15.15
C GLN A 14 9.20 -12.24 -15.25
N ALA A 15 9.71 -12.96 -16.25
CA ALA A 15 9.36 -14.37 -16.50
C ALA A 15 10.21 -15.34 -15.67
N ASP A 16 11.43 -14.95 -15.29
CA ASP A 16 12.27 -15.73 -14.39
C ASP A 16 11.83 -15.51 -12.94
N GLU A 17 11.22 -16.53 -12.34
CA GLU A 17 10.69 -16.48 -10.97
C GLU A 17 11.77 -16.22 -9.91
N ALA A 18 12.98 -16.77 -10.08
CA ALA A 18 14.06 -16.57 -9.13
C ALA A 18 14.55 -15.12 -9.17
N LYS A 19 14.70 -14.57 -10.38
CA LYS A 19 15.05 -13.16 -10.56
C LYS A 19 13.93 -12.22 -10.09
N LYS A 20 12.66 -12.55 -10.37
CA LYS A 20 11.49 -11.80 -9.90
C LYS A 20 11.47 -11.70 -8.38
N GLN A 21 11.72 -12.80 -7.68
CA GLN A 21 11.78 -12.82 -6.22
C GLN A 21 12.95 -11.98 -5.69
N ALA A 22 14.15 -12.12 -6.27
CA ALA A 22 15.32 -11.35 -5.86
C ALA A 22 15.12 -9.83 -6.06
N ASP A 23 14.66 -9.42 -7.25
CA ASP A 23 14.40 -8.01 -7.57
C ASP A 23 13.28 -7.45 -6.69
N MET A 24 12.26 -8.25 -6.36
CA MET A 24 11.19 -7.86 -5.43
C MET A 24 11.72 -7.64 -4.02
N GLN A 25 12.53 -8.56 -3.49
CA GLN A 25 13.14 -8.41 -2.16
C GLN A 25 14.02 -7.14 -2.10
N GLN A 26 14.78 -6.86 -3.16
CA GLN A 26 15.54 -5.62 -3.25
C GLN A 26 14.63 -4.38 -3.25
N PHE A 27 13.52 -4.42 -4.00
CA PHE A 27 12.56 -3.33 -4.00
C PHE A 27 11.97 -3.08 -2.60
N LEU A 28 11.61 -4.13 -1.87
CA LEU A 28 11.08 -4.04 -0.51
C LEU A 28 12.10 -3.46 0.48
N ALA A 29 13.39 -3.80 0.32
CA ALA A 29 14.45 -3.32 1.19
C ALA A 29 14.89 -1.88 0.86
N ASP A 30 15.11 -1.57 -0.42
CA ASP A 30 15.84 -0.37 -0.83
C ASP A 30 14.94 0.79 -1.28
N VAL A 31 13.76 0.47 -1.84
CA VAL A 31 12.91 1.46 -2.52
C VAL A 31 11.67 1.76 -1.70
N LEU A 32 10.98 0.72 -1.25
CA LEU A 32 9.69 0.83 -0.55
C LEU A 32 9.76 1.70 0.73
N PRO A 33 10.75 1.57 1.63
CA PRO A 33 10.71 2.26 2.93
C PRO A 33 10.68 3.78 2.80
N LYS A 34 11.43 4.34 1.84
CA LYS A 34 11.40 5.77 1.53
C LYS A 34 10.01 6.24 1.12
N HIS A 35 9.30 5.42 0.36
CA HIS A 35 7.97 5.74 -0.14
C HIS A 35 6.89 5.64 0.93
N LEU A 36 6.95 4.63 1.80
CA LEU A 36 6.07 4.51 2.96
C LEU A 36 6.28 5.68 3.93
N GLN A 37 7.54 6.04 4.21
CA GLN A 37 7.87 7.20 5.05
C GLN A 37 7.28 8.50 4.48
N ASN A 38 7.38 8.69 3.16
CA ASN A 38 6.82 9.87 2.51
C ASN A 38 5.29 9.90 2.61
N LEU A 39 4.61 8.75 2.55
CA LEU A 39 3.15 8.69 2.73
C LEU A 39 2.76 9.10 4.16
N GLU A 40 3.47 8.66 5.19
CA GLU A 40 3.20 9.12 6.56
C GLU A 40 3.46 10.62 6.73
N ILE A 41 4.51 11.17 6.10
CA ILE A 41 4.75 12.61 6.12
C ILE A 41 3.59 13.37 5.47
N LEU A 42 3.13 12.92 4.30
CA LEU A 42 2.00 13.54 3.60
C LEU A 42 0.72 13.44 4.44
N ALA A 43 0.45 12.28 5.01
CA ALA A 43 -0.69 12.06 5.88
C ALA A 43 -0.68 13.02 7.08
N ASN A 44 0.43 13.12 7.81
CA ASN A 44 0.56 14.05 8.93
C ASN A 44 0.42 15.52 8.50
N THR A 45 0.73 15.84 7.24
CA THR A 45 0.60 17.21 6.70
C THR A 45 -0.84 17.56 6.31
N TYR A 46 -1.59 16.60 5.76
CA TYR A 46 -2.86 16.88 5.08
C TYR A 46 -4.09 16.22 5.71
N SER A 47 -3.93 15.32 6.68
CA SER A 47 -5.05 14.61 7.33
C SER A 47 -5.83 15.44 8.34
N ASN A 48 -5.37 16.63 8.74
CA ASN A 48 -5.93 17.38 9.87
C ASN A 48 -6.07 16.52 11.15
N ASP A 49 -5.06 15.70 11.45
CA ASP A 49 -5.05 14.70 12.53
C ASP A 49 -6.09 13.56 12.39
N GLY A 50 -6.76 13.51 11.24
CA GLY A 50 -7.72 12.49 10.86
C GLY A 50 -7.09 11.17 10.41
N PRO A 51 -7.93 10.15 10.17
CA PRO A 51 -7.47 8.83 9.71
C PRO A 51 -7.26 8.72 8.19
N PHE A 52 -7.67 9.73 7.42
CA PHE A 52 -7.61 9.71 5.95
C PHE A 52 -6.53 10.66 5.43
N LEU A 53 -6.03 10.40 4.22
CA LEU A 53 -4.86 11.09 3.66
C LEU A 53 -5.07 12.60 3.49
N VAL A 54 -6.31 13.03 3.21
CA VAL A 54 -6.64 14.44 2.95
C VAL A 54 -7.94 14.80 3.67
N GLY A 55 -7.82 15.60 4.73
CA GLY A 55 -8.94 15.95 5.60
C GLY A 55 -9.47 14.76 6.41
N ASN A 56 -10.74 14.82 6.78
CA ASN A 56 -11.36 13.90 7.73
C ASN A 56 -12.23 12.82 7.10
N ASP A 57 -12.39 12.83 5.79
CA ASP A 57 -13.29 11.93 5.06
C ASP A 57 -12.52 11.02 4.12
N LEU A 58 -13.08 9.84 3.86
CA LEU A 58 -12.54 8.90 2.88
C LEU A 58 -12.49 9.58 1.50
N THR A 59 -11.32 9.54 0.87
CA THR A 59 -11.13 9.98 -0.52
C THR A 59 -10.62 8.86 -1.40
N TRP A 60 -10.60 9.09 -2.71
CA TRP A 60 -9.99 8.15 -3.66
C TRP A 60 -8.48 7.93 -3.39
N CYS A 61 -7.80 8.88 -2.74
CA CYS A 61 -6.39 8.74 -2.36
C CYS A 61 -6.19 7.57 -1.40
N ASP A 62 -7.07 7.41 -0.42
CA ASP A 62 -7.03 6.33 0.56
C ASP A 62 -7.24 4.97 -0.12
N LEU A 63 -8.18 4.90 -1.07
CA LEU A 63 -8.43 3.70 -1.86
C LEU A 63 -7.23 3.31 -2.73
N PHE A 64 -6.58 4.29 -3.35
CA PHE A 64 -5.39 4.06 -4.16
C PHE A 64 -4.23 3.53 -3.33
N VAL A 65 -3.97 4.13 -2.16
CA VAL A 65 -2.92 3.64 -1.24
C VAL A 65 -3.27 2.27 -0.68
N TYR A 66 -4.55 2.03 -0.35
CA TYR A 66 -5.02 0.73 0.12
C TYR A 66 -4.75 -0.38 -0.90
N ASP A 67 -5.16 -0.18 -2.16
CA ASP A 67 -4.98 -1.16 -3.23
C ASP A 67 -3.51 -1.41 -3.55
N MET A 68 -2.72 -0.33 -3.66
CA MET A 68 -1.28 -0.42 -3.91
C MET A 68 -0.56 -1.25 -2.83
N LEU A 69 -0.92 -1.04 -1.57
CA LEU A 69 -0.33 -1.77 -0.44
C LEU A 69 -0.78 -3.23 -0.36
N GLU A 70 -1.91 -3.61 -0.94
CA GLU A 70 -2.34 -5.03 -0.93
C GLU A 70 -1.33 -5.95 -1.59
N THR A 71 -0.76 -5.51 -2.71
CA THR A 71 0.25 -6.30 -3.43
C THR A 71 1.48 -6.51 -2.55
N ILE A 72 1.90 -5.45 -1.87
CA ILE A 72 3.11 -5.48 -1.05
C ILE A 72 2.90 -6.37 0.19
N LEU A 73 1.75 -6.25 0.85
CA LEU A 73 1.40 -7.00 2.06
C LEU A 73 1.21 -8.51 1.83
N GLN A 74 0.87 -8.93 0.62
CA GLN A 74 0.83 -10.35 0.27
C GLN A 74 2.24 -10.95 0.10
N ILE A 75 3.26 -10.12 -0.14
CA ILE A 75 4.67 -10.57 -0.25
C ILE A 75 5.32 -10.56 1.14
N ASP A 76 5.14 -9.48 1.89
CA ASP A 76 5.63 -9.33 3.26
C ASP A 76 4.61 -8.50 4.05
N ASP A 77 3.93 -9.17 5.00
CA ASP A 77 2.90 -8.55 5.83
C ASP A 77 3.48 -7.63 6.92
N SER A 78 4.80 -7.70 7.16
CA SER A 78 5.50 -6.94 8.18
C SER A 78 5.96 -5.55 7.71
N VAL A 79 5.86 -5.25 6.41
CA VAL A 79 6.33 -3.98 5.81
C VAL A 79 5.70 -2.74 6.43
N LEU A 80 4.50 -2.85 7.00
CA LEU A 80 3.81 -1.74 7.66
C LEU A 80 4.05 -1.68 9.17
N SER A 81 4.83 -2.60 9.76
CA SER A 81 5.02 -2.71 11.22
C SER A 81 5.54 -1.43 11.88
N GLN A 82 6.31 -0.63 11.14
CA GLN A 82 6.87 0.65 11.62
C GLN A 82 6.04 1.88 11.23
N TYR A 83 4.95 1.70 10.49
CA TYR A 83 4.15 2.77 9.90
C TYR A 83 2.72 2.76 10.46
N SER A 84 2.61 3.18 11.72
CA SER A 84 1.36 3.14 12.50
C SER A 84 0.21 3.94 11.88
N TRP A 85 0.51 5.06 11.19
CA TRP A 85 -0.54 5.85 10.54
C TRP A 85 -1.09 5.10 9.33
N LEU A 86 -0.22 4.49 8.52
CA LEU A 86 -0.65 3.68 7.38
C LEU A 86 -1.48 2.47 7.81
N GLN A 87 -1.11 1.81 8.92
CA GLN A 87 -1.91 0.74 9.50
C GLN A 87 -3.30 1.24 9.90
N ARG A 88 -3.38 2.38 10.60
CA ARG A 88 -4.65 2.99 11.01
C ARG A 88 -5.51 3.35 9.79
N ASN A 89 -4.93 4.01 8.77
CA ASN A 89 -5.64 4.38 7.55
C ASN A 89 -6.26 3.16 6.87
N ARG A 90 -5.49 2.07 6.71
CA ARG A 90 -6.02 0.82 6.12
C ARG A 90 -7.20 0.26 6.91
N GLN A 91 -7.10 0.23 8.23
CA GLN A 91 -8.20 -0.24 9.09
C GLN A 91 -9.45 0.63 8.94
N GLU A 92 -9.30 1.95 8.84
CA GLU A 92 -10.42 2.87 8.67
C GLU A 92 -11.06 2.80 7.27
N VAL A 93 -10.27 2.49 6.24
CA VAL A 93 -10.77 2.15 4.90
C VAL A 93 -11.56 0.83 4.93
N GLU A 94 -11.04 -0.21 5.58
CA GLU A 94 -11.70 -1.52 5.69
C GLU A 94 -13.03 -1.47 6.46
N LYS A 95 -13.17 -0.53 7.41
CA LYS A 95 -14.41 -0.33 8.18
C LYS A 95 -15.54 0.31 7.38
N GLN A 96 -15.27 0.91 6.22
CA GLN A 96 -16.31 1.57 5.44
C GLN A 96 -17.33 0.53 4.93
N PRO A 97 -18.64 0.69 5.17
CA PRO A 97 -19.62 -0.39 4.95
C PRO A 97 -19.59 -0.99 3.53
N ASN A 98 -19.52 -0.13 2.51
CA ASN A 98 -19.49 -0.58 1.11
C ASN A 98 -18.17 -1.26 0.74
N ILE A 99 -17.05 -0.82 1.35
CA ILE A 99 -15.73 -1.42 1.12
C ILE A 99 -15.67 -2.76 1.83
N ALA A 100 -16.08 -2.84 3.10
CA ALA A 100 -16.19 -4.09 3.86
C ALA A 100 -17.02 -5.13 3.11
N ALA A 101 -18.20 -4.73 2.63
CA ALA A 101 -19.07 -5.60 1.83
C ALA A 101 -18.39 -6.06 0.52
N TYR A 102 -17.67 -5.18 -0.17
CA TYR A 102 -16.90 -5.56 -1.36
C TYR A 102 -15.77 -6.54 -1.03
N LEU A 103 -14.96 -6.26 0.00
CA LEU A 103 -13.81 -7.08 0.40
C LEU A 103 -14.23 -8.50 0.83
N GLN A 104 -15.42 -8.65 1.43
CA GLN A 104 -15.98 -9.96 1.79
C GLN A 104 -16.37 -10.81 0.57
N ASN A 105 -16.80 -10.17 -0.52
CA ASN A 105 -17.36 -10.86 -1.69
C ASN A 105 -16.41 -10.92 -2.88
N ARG A 106 -15.36 -10.09 -2.93
CA ARG A 106 -14.42 -10.06 -4.05
C ARG A 106 -13.62 -11.36 -4.09
N LEU A 107 -13.34 -11.82 -5.31
CA LEU A 107 -12.45 -12.96 -5.52
C LEU A 107 -11.03 -12.61 -5.07
N LYS A 108 -10.41 -13.52 -4.32
CA LYS A 108 -8.98 -13.42 -3.98
C LYS A 108 -8.17 -13.73 -5.24
N THR A 109 -7.40 -12.76 -5.70
CA THR A 109 -6.48 -12.91 -6.84
C THR A 109 -5.05 -12.83 -6.36
N SER A 110 -4.25 -13.85 -6.69
CA SER A 110 -2.79 -13.76 -6.62
C SER A 110 -2.28 -12.87 -7.77
N PHE A 111 -1.21 -12.10 -7.53
CA PHE A 111 -0.55 -11.28 -8.55
C PHE A 111 0.84 -11.78 -8.92
#